data_AF-A0A8D8CC84-F1
#
_entry.id   AF-A0A8D8CC84-F1
#
_cell.length_a   1.000
_cell.length_b   1.000
_cell.length_c   1.000
_cell.angle_alpha   90.00
_cell.angle_beta   90.00
_cell.angle_gamma   90.00
#
_symmetry.space_group_name_H-M   'P 1'
#
loop_
_entity.id
_entity.type
_entity.pdbx_description
1 polymer ?
#
loop_
_entity_poly.entity_id
_entity_poly.type
_entity_poly.pdbx_seq_one_letter_code
_entity_poly.pdbx_strand_id
1 'polypeptide(L)'
;AEVLPPADFDIKGMTGKWHLIGFATNAEWFVSRKANMKMGIAMVTPTEEGDLDMAYSSLNPDGTCWRMNYLAQKTDIPGKFSFHTERSGTDNDMRIADVKYDEFALIHTIKMKDGSSTLLNKLYGRTTDLSQDVLDKFTEFSLEQGILPENIAILPKNDECP
;
A
#
# COMPACT_ATOMS: atom_id res chain seq x y z
N ALA A 1 4.47 2.66 17.52
CA ALA A 1 5.65 1.79 17.76
C ALA A 1 6.44 1.69 16.46
N GLU A 2 7.70 1.27 16.47
CA GLU A 2 8.41 1.03 15.21
C GLU A 2 7.81 -0.19 14.49
N VAL A 3 7.46 -0.02 13.20
CA VAL A 3 6.96 -1.12 12.36
C VAL A 3 8.16 -1.83 11.74
N LEU A 4 8.29 -3.13 12.00
CA LEU A 4 9.34 -3.99 11.44
C LEU A 4 8.72 -5.03 10.51
N PRO A 5 9.41 -5.42 9.43
CA PRO A 5 8.92 -6.50 8.58
C PRO A 5 8.96 -7.88 9.24
N PRO A 6 8.17 -8.86 8.72
CA PRO A 6 8.27 -10.26 9.12
C PRO A 6 9.70 -10.78 9.00
N ALA A 7 10.16 -11.51 10.01
CA ALA A 7 11.54 -11.98 10.10
C ALA A 7 11.96 -12.91 8.94
N ASP A 8 11.00 -13.65 8.38
CA ASP A 8 11.13 -14.61 7.28
C ASP A 8 10.49 -14.09 5.98
N PHE A 9 10.49 -12.77 5.78
CA PHE A 9 9.95 -12.16 4.57
C PHE A 9 10.59 -12.75 3.29
N ASP A 10 9.74 -13.32 2.43
CA ASP A 10 10.08 -13.81 1.10
C ASP A 10 9.50 -12.87 0.05
N ILE A 11 10.40 -12.11 -0.57
CA ILE A 11 10.04 -11.19 -1.64
C ILE A 11 9.35 -11.89 -2.82
N LYS A 12 9.69 -13.16 -3.10
CA LYS A 12 9.07 -13.91 -4.22
C LYS A 12 7.60 -14.16 -3.97
N GLY A 13 7.20 -14.35 -2.72
CA GLY A 13 5.80 -14.49 -2.32
C GLY A 13 4.94 -13.26 -2.65
N MET A 14 5.55 -12.08 -2.84
CA MET A 14 4.85 -10.87 -3.24
C MET A 14 4.48 -10.84 -4.73
N THR A 15 5.02 -11.74 -5.55
CA THR A 15 4.83 -11.70 -7.01
C THR A 15 3.36 -11.77 -7.40
N GLY A 16 2.99 -11.01 -8.43
CA GLY A 16 1.71 -11.11 -9.11
C GLY A 16 0.71 -10.02 -8.73
N LYS A 17 -0.57 -10.33 -8.94
CA LYS A 17 -1.67 -9.39 -8.77
C LYS A 17 -2.08 -9.25 -7.30
N TRP A 18 -2.34 -8.02 -6.90
CA TRP A 18 -2.90 -7.63 -5.60
C TRP A 18 -3.97 -6.56 -5.79
N HIS A 19 -5.07 -6.65 -5.05
CA HIS A 19 -6.13 -5.64 -5.01
C HIS A 19 -5.89 -4.70 -3.84
N LEU A 20 -5.93 -3.39 -4.06
CA LEU A 20 -5.91 -2.42 -2.97
C LEU A 20 -7.28 -2.39 -2.30
N ILE A 21 -7.39 -3.03 -1.13
CA ILE A 21 -8.64 -3.17 -0.38
C ILE A 21 -8.81 -2.05 0.64
N GLY A 22 -7.75 -1.72 1.37
CA GLY A 22 -7.78 -0.73 2.44
C GLY A 22 -6.76 0.37 2.23
N PHE A 23 -7.11 1.60 2.60
CA PHE A 23 -6.23 2.76 2.53
C PHE A 23 -6.44 3.65 3.75
N ALA A 24 -5.36 3.97 4.45
CA ALA A 24 -5.38 4.81 5.62
C ALA A 24 -4.19 5.77 5.63
N THR A 25 -4.40 7.06 5.88
CA THR A 25 -3.30 8.04 5.89
C THR A 25 -3.65 9.29 6.68
N ASN A 26 -2.66 9.94 7.28
CA ASN A 26 -2.81 11.26 7.90
C ASN A 26 -2.61 12.42 6.90
N ALA A 27 -2.51 12.14 5.60
CA ALA A 27 -2.34 13.18 4.59
C ALA A 27 -3.62 14.01 4.41
N GLU A 28 -3.52 15.33 4.42
CA GLU A 28 -4.68 16.24 4.30
C GLU A 28 -5.49 16.01 3.02
N TRP A 29 -4.82 15.67 1.91
CA TRP A 29 -5.49 15.41 0.63
C TRP A 29 -6.48 14.24 0.70
N PHE A 30 -6.28 13.31 1.64
CA PHE A 30 -7.11 12.11 1.75
C PHE A 30 -8.55 12.44 2.14
N VAL A 31 -8.74 13.46 3.00
CA VAL A 31 -10.07 13.87 3.47
C VAL A 31 -10.99 14.24 2.31
N SER A 32 -10.47 14.91 1.28
CA SER A 32 -11.25 15.33 0.11
C SER A 32 -11.39 14.25 -0.97
N ARG A 33 -10.54 13.21 -0.95
CA ARG A 33 -10.50 12.19 -2.00
C ARG A 33 -11.11 10.85 -1.61
N LYS A 34 -11.11 10.51 -0.32
CA LYS A 34 -11.51 9.18 0.17
C LYS A 34 -12.87 8.72 -0.34
N ALA A 35 -13.84 9.63 -0.45
CA ALA A 35 -15.21 9.32 -0.88
C ALA A 35 -15.30 8.84 -2.34
N ASN A 36 -14.32 9.21 -3.17
CA ASN A 36 -14.27 8.85 -4.58
C ASN A 36 -13.24 7.74 -4.88
N MET A 37 -12.53 7.26 -3.86
CA MET A 37 -11.57 6.18 -4.03
C MET A 37 -12.31 4.85 -4.17
N LYS A 38 -11.83 4.03 -5.09
CA LYS A 38 -12.25 2.65 -5.28
C LYS A 38 -11.03 1.74 -5.32
N MET A 39 -11.25 0.44 -5.20
CA MET A 39 -10.19 -0.55 -5.35
C MET A 39 -9.43 -0.33 -6.66
N GLY A 40 -8.11 -0.51 -6.59
CA GLY A 40 -7.25 -0.61 -7.75
C GLY A 40 -6.43 -1.89 -7.68
N ILE A 41 -5.59 -2.09 -8.67
CA ILE A 41 -4.72 -3.25 -8.80
C ILE A 41 -3.28 -2.79 -8.67
N ALA A 42 -2.49 -3.54 -7.90
CA ALA A 42 -1.04 -3.50 -7.96
C ALA A 42 -0.54 -4.81 -8.56
N MET A 43 0.19 -4.71 -9.66
CA MET A 43 1.03 -5.79 -10.16
C MET A 43 2.42 -5.62 -9.54
N VAL A 44 2.84 -6.64 -8.79
CA VAL A 44 4.11 -6.63 -8.06
C VAL A 44 5.07 -7.62 -8.71
N THR A 45 6.26 -7.14 -9.06
CA THR A 45 7.30 -7.94 -9.70
C THR A 45 8.62 -7.75 -8.96
N PRO A 46 9.07 -8.76 -8.18
CA PRO A 46 10.42 -8.76 -7.62
C PRO A 46 11.49 -8.76 -8.71
N THR A 47 12.54 -7.98 -8.53
CA THR A 47 13.69 -7.93 -9.46
C THR A 47 14.78 -8.91 -9.05
N GLU A 48 15.70 -9.23 -9.97
CA GLU A 48 16.88 -10.05 -9.66
C GLU A 48 17.80 -9.39 -8.62
N GLU A 49 17.80 -8.06 -8.58
CA GLU A 49 18.57 -7.27 -7.63
C GLU A 49 17.96 -7.27 -6.22
N GLY A 50 16.71 -7.74 -6.07
CA GLY A 50 15.99 -7.80 -4.80
C GLY A 50 15.07 -6.60 -4.55
N ASP A 51 14.83 -5.77 -5.56
CA ASP A 51 13.88 -4.65 -5.51
C ASP A 51 12.45 -5.12 -5.82
N LEU A 52 11.46 -4.24 -5.62
CA LEU A 52 10.06 -4.48 -5.97
C LEU A 52 9.58 -3.45 -7.00
N ASP A 53 9.31 -3.90 -8.23
CA ASP A 53 8.59 -3.10 -9.23
C ASP A 53 7.08 -3.18 -8.96
N MET A 54 6.42 -2.03 -8.84
CA MET A 54 5.01 -1.92 -8.46
C MET A 54 4.22 -1.08 -9.46
N ALA A 55 3.55 -1.77 -10.38
CA ALA A 55 2.65 -1.15 -11.35
C ALA A 55 1.22 -1.09 -10.80
N TYR A 56 0.75 0.11 -10.49
CA TYR A 56 -0.60 0.37 -10.02
C TYR A 56 -1.54 0.82 -11.15
N SER A 57 -2.79 0.35 -11.13
CA SER A 57 -3.85 0.82 -12.01
C SER A 57 -5.19 0.94 -11.27
N SER A 58 -5.99 1.95 -11.63
CA SER A 58 -7.38 2.09 -11.17
C SER A 58 -8.24 2.69 -12.28
N LEU A 59 -9.49 2.23 -12.37
CA LEU A 59 -10.48 2.77 -13.29
C LEU A 59 -11.13 4.03 -12.70
N ASN A 60 -11.10 5.12 -13.46
CA ASN A 60 -11.75 6.37 -13.11
C ASN A 60 -13.26 6.33 -13.43
N PRO A 61 -14.08 7.21 -12.81
CA PRO A 61 -15.52 7.28 -13.10
C PRO A 61 -15.88 7.59 -14.56
N ASP A 62 -14.99 8.27 -15.29
CA ASP A 62 -15.16 8.59 -16.72
C ASP A 62 -14.77 7.43 -17.66
N GLY A 63 -14.41 6.27 -17.11
CA GLY A 63 -13.97 5.09 -17.85
C GLY A 63 -12.49 5.12 -18.25
N THR A 64 -11.74 6.18 -17.92
CA THR A 64 -10.30 6.24 -18.20
C THR A 64 -9.49 5.48 -17.14
N CYS A 65 -8.29 5.06 -17.51
CA CYS A 65 -7.39 4.35 -16.61
C CYS A 65 -6.32 5.27 -16.03
N TRP A 66 -6.30 5.37 -14.70
CA TRP A 66 -5.15 5.92 -14.00
C TRP A 66 -4.12 4.83 -13.77
N ARG A 67 -2.86 5.08 -14.18
CA ARG A 67 -1.74 4.16 -13.99
C ARG A 67 -0.56 4.89 -13.35
N MET A 68 0.19 4.19 -12.52
CA MET A 68 1.42 4.67 -11.89
C MET A 68 2.36 3.50 -11.71
N ASN A 69 3.64 3.70 -12.01
CA ASN A 69 4.68 2.73 -11.68
C ASN A 69 5.70 3.35 -10.72
N TYR A 70 6.25 2.55 -9.82
CA TYR A 70 7.40 2.92 -9.00
C TYR A 70 8.23 1.69 -8.65
N LEU A 71 9.55 1.87 -8.66
CA LEU A 71 10.52 0.87 -8.22
C LEU A 71 10.85 1.13 -6.75
N ALA A 72 10.50 0.19 -5.88
CA ALA A 72 10.87 0.22 -4.48
C ALA A 72 12.20 -0.52 -4.29
N GLN A 73 13.26 0.23 -3.99
CA GLN A 73 14.61 -0.30 -3.88
C GLN A 73 14.78 -1.01 -2.54
N LYS A 74 15.47 -2.15 -2.54
CA LYS A 74 15.75 -2.90 -1.32
C LYS A 74 16.60 -2.09 -0.35
N THR A 75 16.52 -2.48 0.91
CA THR A 75 17.44 -2.04 1.95
C THR A 75 18.17 -3.25 2.54
N ASP A 76 19.04 -3.03 3.51
CA ASP A 76 19.70 -4.10 4.25
C ASP A 76 18.73 -4.95 5.10
N ILE A 77 17.49 -4.48 5.28
CA ILE A 77 16.43 -5.16 6.03
C ILE A 77 15.43 -5.78 5.03
N PRO A 78 15.30 -7.12 4.96
CA PRO A 78 14.28 -7.77 4.14
C PRO A 78 12.87 -7.26 4.47
N GLY A 79 12.08 -6.99 3.43
CA GLY A 79 10.71 -6.47 3.59
C GLY A 79 10.65 -4.95 3.86
N LYS A 80 11.80 -4.28 3.94
CA LYS A 80 11.93 -2.82 3.96
C LYS A 80 12.54 -2.32 2.65
N PHE A 81 11.91 -1.30 2.09
CA PHE A 81 12.24 -0.70 0.82
C PHE A 81 12.26 0.82 0.90
N SER A 82 12.96 1.46 -0.03
CA SER A 82 13.00 2.92 -0.16
C SER A 82 12.81 3.35 -1.61
N PHE A 83 12.12 4.47 -1.82
CA PHE A 83 12.04 5.08 -3.15
C PHE A 83 11.76 6.58 -3.07
N HIS A 84 12.24 7.32 -4.07
CA HIS A 84 11.94 8.73 -4.25
C HIS A 84 10.77 8.91 -5.22
N THR A 85 9.77 9.71 -4.83
CA THR A 85 8.68 10.09 -5.73
C THR A 85 8.92 11.49 -6.28
N GLU A 86 9.50 11.58 -7.48
CA GLU A 86 9.80 12.85 -8.17
C GLU A 86 8.61 13.82 -8.20
N ARG A 87 7.42 13.31 -8.52
CA ARG A 87 6.19 14.12 -8.64
C ARG A 87 5.83 14.86 -7.35
N SER A 88 6.09 14.26 -6.18
CA SER A 88 5.79 14.87 -4.88
C SER A 88 7.02 15.42 -4.17
N GLY A 89 8.22 15.11 -4.65
CA GLY A 89 9.48 15.41 -3.98
C GLY A 89 9.54 14.77 -2.60
N THR A 90 9.18 13.49 -2.50
CA THR A 90 9.10 12.78 -1.22
C THR A 90 9.99 11.54 -1.21
N ASP A 91 10.72 11.34 -0.13
CA ASP A 91 11.41 10.10 0.16
C ASP A 91 10.47 9.17 0.93
N ASN A 92 10.33 7.92 0.49
CA ASN A 92 9.39 6.97 1.05
C ASN A 92 10.15 5.81 1.69
N ASP A 93 9.91 5.55 2.97
CA ASP A 93 10.31 4.33 3.68
C ASP A 93 9.09 3.39 3.69
N MET A 94 9.14 2.32 2.91
CA MET A 94 8.06 1.35 2.74
C MET A 94 8.41 0.04 3.45
N ARG A 95 7.49 -0.47 4.26
CA ARG A 95 7.68 -1.68 5.06
C ARG A 95 6.50 -2.60 4.89
N ILE A 96 6.75 -3.87 4.63
CA ILE A 96 5.73 -4.92 4.73
C ILE A 96 5.52 -5.17 6.22
N ALA A 97 4.39 -4.76 6.78
CA ALA A 97 4.13 -4.87 8.22
C ALA A 97 3.62 -6.27 8.61
N ASP A 98 2.83 -6.88 7.74
CA ASP A 98 2.33 -8.25 7.88
C ASP A 98 1.99 -8.78 6.49
N VAL A 99 2.16 -10.08 6.26
CA VAL A 99 1.83 -10.69 4.97
C VAL A 99 1.48 -12.16 5.16
N LYS A 100 0.42 -12.56 4.46
CA LYS A 100 0.11 -13.95 4.16
C LYS A 100 -0.03 -14.05 2.65
N TYR A 101 0.98 -14.61 1.99
CA TYR A 101 1.23 -14.44 0.56
C TYR A 101 0.07 -14.87 -0.37
N ASP A 102 -0.77 -15.80 0.08
CA ASP A 102 -1.94 -16.30 -0.64
C ASP A 102 -3.25 -15.57 -0.29
N GLU A 103 -3.22 -14.62 0.65
CA GLU A 103 -4.41 -13.93 1.18
C GLU A 103 -4.28 -12.41 1.17
N PHE A 104 -3.35 -11.84 1.94
CA PHE A 104 -3.25 -10.40 2.16
C PHE A 104 -1.81 -9.92 2.37
N ALA A 105 -1.57 -8.62 2.16
CA ALA A 105 -0.36 -7.93 2.56
C ALA A 105 -0.72 -6.56 3.16
N LEU A 106 -0.14 -6.26 4.33
CA LEU A 106 -0.27 -4.98 5.01
C LEU A 106 1.02 -4.19 4.83
N ILE A 107 0.93 -3.04 4.19
CA ILE A 107 2.09 -2.21 3.87
C ILE A 107 2.00 -0.89 4.62
N HIS A 108 3.03 -0.56 5.38
CA HIS A 108 3.22 0.72 6.06
C HIS A 108 4.22 1.56 5.27
N THR A 109 3.92 2.83 5.04
CA THR A 109 4.82 3.76 4.34
C THR A 109 4.92 5.07 5.09
N ILE A 110 6.15 5.49 5.37
CA ILE A 110 6.47 6.80 5.93
C ILE A 110 7.00 7.65 4.78
N LYS A 111 6.29 8.74 4.46
CA LYS A 111 6.70 9.70 3.43
C LYS A 111 7.31 10.91 4.10
N MET A 112 8.53 11.24 3.73
CA MET A 112 9.26 12.40 4.22
C MET A 112 9.29 13.48 3.15
N LYS A 113 8.95 14.71 3.55
CA LYS A 113 9.06 15.90 2.70
C LYS A 113 9.35 17.13 3.55
N ASP A 114 10.42 17.86 3.24
CA ASP A 114 10.78 19.13 3.87
C ASP A 114 10.77 19.07 5.42
N GLY A 115 11.23 17.94 5.99
CA GLY A 115 11.24 17.71 7.44
C GLY A 115 9.89 17.31 8.06
N SER A 116 8.81 17.27 7.28
CA SER A 116 7.51 16.74 7.68
C SER A 116 7.35 15.27 7.27
N SER A 117 6.57 14.52 8.04
CA SER A 117 6.26 13.11 7.75
C SER A 117 4.76 12.88 7.54
N THR A 118 4.43 12.00 6.60
CA THR A 118 3.06 11.54 6.32
C THR A 118 3.06 10.02 6.36
N LEU A 119 2.13 9.45 7.11
CA LEU A 119 1.94 8.01 7.25
C LEU A 119 0.89 7.51 6.27
N LEU A 120 1.15 6.36 5.66
CA LEU A 120 0.26 5.71 4.72
C LEU A 120 0.28 4.19 4.95
N ASN A 121 -0.87 3.64 5.34
CA ASN A 121 -1.09 2.21 5.44
C ASN A 121 -1.98 1.74 4.29
N LYS A 122 -1.63 0.60 3.71
CA LYS A 122 -2.41 -0.04 2.66
C LYS A 122 -2.63 -1.51 2.98
N LEU A 123 -3.86 -1.97 2.83
CA LEU A 123 -4.21 -3.38 2.83
C LEU A 123 -4.39 -3.84 1.38
N TYR A 124 -3.61 -4.85 1.01
CA TYR A 124 -3.71 -5.54 -0.26
C TYR A 124 -4.29 -6.94 -0.07
N GLY A 125 -5.13 -7.38 -0.98
CA GLY A 125 -5.73 -8.72 -0.99
C GLY A 125 -5.45 -9.48 -2.29
N ARG A 126 -5.29 -10.80 -2.23
CA ARG A 126 -5.25 -11.66 -3.43
C ARG A 126 -6.62 -11.73 -4.11
N THR A 127 -7.69 -11.64 -3.32
CA THR A 127 -9.08 -11.51 -3.75
C THR A 127 -9.63 -10.12 -3.39
N THR A 128 -10.79 -9.76 -3.94
CA THR A 128 -11.50 -8.52 -3.58
C THR A 128 -12.32 -8.65 -2.31
N ASP A 129 -12.60 -9.88 -1.87
CA ASP A 129 -13.31 -10.20 -0.64
C ASP A 129 -12.33 -10.81 0.36
N LEU A 130 -12.02 -10.07 1.42
CA LEU A 130 -11.22 -10.53 2.56
C LEU A 130 -12.13 -10.80 3.76
N SER A 131 -11.66 -11.62 4.70
CA SER A 131 -12.37 -11.90 5.95
C SER A 131 -12.46 -10.65 6.84
N GLN A 132 -13.48 -10.60 7.69
CA GLN A 132 -13.66 -9.48 8.64
C GLN A 132 -12.43 -9.35 9.55
N ASP A 133 -11.84 -10.46 10.01
CA ASP A 133 -10.63 -10.47 10.83
C ASP A 133 -9.45 -9.74 10.17
N VAL A 134 -9.29 -9.86 8.85
CA VAL A 134 -8.22 -9.16 8.11
C VAL A 134 -8.53 -7.66 7.96
N LEU A 135 -9.80 -7.29 7.77
CA LEU A 135 -10.22 -5.89 7.72
C LEU A 135 -10.07 -5.20 9.08
N ASP A 136 -10.42 -5.90 10.16
CA ASP A 136 -10.29 -5.43 11.53
C ASP A 136 -8.80 -5.27 11.89
N LYS A 137 -7.96 -6.26 11.53
CA LYS A 137 -6.49 -6.16 11.67
C LYS A 137 -5.94 -4.90 11.00
N PHE A 138 -6.35 -4.60 9.76
CA PHE A 138 -5.90 -3.38 9.07
C PHE A 138 -6.34 -2.10 9.80
N THR A 139 -7.56 -2.09 10.32
CA THR A 139 -8.12 -0.96 11.05
C THR A 139 -7.37 -0.75 12.37
N GLU A 140 -7.22 -1.80 13.17
CA GLU A 140 -6.49 -1.79 14.45
C GLU A 140 -5.04 -1.33 14.24
N PHE A 141 -4.33 -1.94 13.30
CA PHE A 141 -2.96 -1.54 12.97
C PHE A 141 -2.87 -0.04 12.60
N SER A 142 -3.83 0.46 11.83
CA SER A 142 -3.82 1.87 11.43
C SER A 142 -4.06 2.83 12.60
N LEU A 143 -4.94 2.46 13.53
CA LEU A 143 -5.17 3.20 14.77
C LEU A 143 -3.93 3.20 15.67
N GLU A 144 -3.23 2.06 15.79
CA GLU A 144 -1.98 1.94 16.55
C GLU A 144 -0.84 2.81 16.00
N GLN A 145 -0.82 3.05 14.69
CA GLN A 145 0.10 4.01 14.06
C GLN A 145 -0.36 5.47 14.18
N GLY A 146 -1.46 5.74 14.88
CA GLY A 146 -1.97 7.09 15.14
C GLY A 146 -2.77 7.68 13.99
N ILE A 147 -3.21 6.88 13.02
CA ILE A 147 -4.14 7.35 11.98
C ILE A 147 -5.54 7.41 12.60
N LEU A 148 -6.21 8.54 12.46
CA LEU A 148 -7.55 8.75 13.00
C LEU A 148 -8.58 7.83 12.31
N PRO A 149 -9.62 7.37 13.02
CA PRO A 149 -10.63 6.46 12.45
C PRO A 149 -11.26 6.96 11.14
N GLU A 150 -11.56 8.26 11.05
CA GLU A 150 -12.14 8.88 9.86
C GLU A 150 -11.19 8.90 8.65
N ASN A 151 -9.91 8.62 8.88
CA ASN A 151 -8.87 8.57 7.86
C ASN A 151 -8.48 7.12 7.49
N ILE A 152 -9.33 6.15 7.83
CA ILE A 152 -9.23 4.75 7.45
C ILE A 152 -10.41 4.43 6.51
N ALA A 153 -10.14 3.86 5.34
CA ALA A 153 -11.17 3.48 4.39
C ALA A 153 -10.96 2.05 3.87
N ILE A 154 -12.04 1.26 3.91
CA ILE A 154 -12.18 0.07 3.09
C ILE A 154 -12.81 0.50 1.76
N LEU A 155 -12.11 0.23 0.66
CA LEU A 155 -12.45 0.76 -0.65
C LEU A 155 -13.57 -0.06 -1.29
N PRO A 156 -14.59 0.58 -1.91
CA PRO A 156 -15.57 -0.12 -2.73
C PRO A 156 -14.91 -0.82 -3.93
N LYS A 157 -15.48 -1.96 -4.34
CA LYS A 157 -15.06 -2.69 -5.54
C LYS A 157 -15.10 -1.78 -6.78
N ASN A 158 -14.19 -2.06 -7.71
CA ASN A 158 -14.08 -1.38 -9.00
C ASN A 158 -13.90 -2.40 -10.10
N ASP A 159 -14.22 -1.99 -11.33
CA ASP A 159 -13.82 -2.75 -12.51
C ASP A 159 -12.32 -2.57 -12.76
N GLU A 160 -11.72 -3.56 -13.42
CA GLU A 160 -10.30 -3.50 -13.78
C GLU A 160 -10.08 -2.59 -14.99
N CYS A 161 -8.89 -2.03 -15.08
CA CYS A 161 -8.44 -1.39 -16.30
C CYS A 161 -8.29 -2.41 -17.44
N PRO A 162 -8.81 -2.12 -18.65
CA PRO A 162 -8.55 -2.94 -19.84
C PRO A 162 -7.06 -3.03 -20.20
#